data_AF-A0A8T1M9W9-F1
#
_entry.id   AF-A0A8T1M9W9-F1
#
_cell.length_a   1.000
_cell.length_b   1.000
_cell.length_c   1.000
_cell.angle_alpha   90.00
_cell.angle_beta   90.00
_cell.angle_gamma   90.00
#
_symmetry.space_group_name_H-M   'P 1'
#
loop_
_entity.id
_entity.type
_entity.pdbx_description
1 polymer ?
#
loop_
_entity_poly.entity_id
_entity_poly.type
_entity_poly.pdbx_seq_one_letter_code
_entity_poly.pdbx_strand_id
1 'polypeptide(L)'
;MLAKLQPLLCSFVRGLSTKPWKVTGLNHVAMVVPDVEKAATFYRDTFGVQVDKPFTAEAHGVHVAFVYMGNTKIELISPIDEHSPVAKFLERNKSGGLHHICVESVPPLSIVSLIQQLVLWWPASVY
;
A
#
# COMPACT_ATOMS: atom_id res chain seq x y z
N MET A 1 -28.79 25.52 5.55
CA MET A 1 -29.31 24.37 4.76
C MET A 1 -28.47 23.10 4.98
N LEU A 2 -27.14 23.19 5.11
CA LEU A 2 -26.22 22.05 5.32
C LEU A 2 -26.36 21.32 6.68
N ALA A 3 -26.65 22.02 7.77
CA ALA A 3 -26.78 21.42 9.12
C ALA A 3 -27.98 20.46 9.29
N LYS A 4 -28.98 20.52 8.40
CA LYS A 4 -30.16 19.63 8.45
C LYS A 4 -29.94 18.29 7.72
N LEU A 5 -28.83 18.14 6.99
CA LEU A 5 -28.47 16.91 6.25
C LEU A 5 -27.51 16.00 7.04
N GLN A 6 -26.86 16.53 8.07
CA GLN A 6 -25.89 15.83 8.92
C GLN A 6 -26.48 14.58 9.64
N PRO A 7 -27.73 14.60 10.15
CA PRO A 7 -28.34 13.41 10.78
C PRO A 7 -28.62 12.28 9.78
N LEU A 8 -29.01 12.63 8.55
CA LEU A 8 -29.30 11.68 7.47
C LEU A 8 -28.01 11.02 6.95
N LEU A 9 -26.92 11.80 6.84
CA LEU A 9 -25.60 11.27 6.51
C LEU A 9 -25.07 10.32 7.59
N CYS A 10 -25.24 10.67 8.88
CA CYS A 10 -24.89 9.81 10.00
C CYS A 10 -25.70 8.50 10.04
N SER A 11 -26.99 8.54 9.70
CA SER A 11 -27.83 7.33 9.66
C SER A 11 -27.44 6.39 8.51
N PHE A 12 -27.03 6.93 7.37
CA PHE A 12 -26.53 6.14 6.24
C PHE A 12 -25.18 5.48 6.57
N VAL A 13 -24.30 6.22 7.26
CA VAL A 13 -23.00 5.74 7.75
C VAL A 13 -23.14 4.68 8.85
N ARG A 14 -24.14 4.78 9.74
CA ARG A 14 -24.44 3.74 10.76
C ARG A 14 -24.93 2.41 10.17
N GLY A 15 -25.29 2.39 8.88
CA GLY A 15 -25.60 1.15 8.15
C GLY A 15 -24.37 0.37 7.68
N LEU A 16 -23.17 0.97 7.75
CA LEU A 16 -21.91 0.27 7.53
C LEU A 16 -21.58 -0.50 8.81
N SER A 17 -21.59 -1.83 8.69
CA SER A 17 -21.31 -2.81 9.77
C SER A 17 -20.32 -2.30 10.83
N THR A 18 -20.77 -2.27 12.09
CA THR A 18 -19.96 -1.95 13.28
C THR A 18 -18.96 -3.06 13.65
N LYS A 19 -18.95 -4.17 12.91
CA LYS A 19 -18.04 -5.28 13.15
C LYS A 19 -16.62 -4.90 12.71
N PRO A 20 -15.60 -5.10 13.57
CA PRO A 20 -14.22 -4.85 13.18
C PRO A 20 -13.86 -5.69 11.96
N TRP A 21 -13.13 -5.09 11.01
CA TRP A 21 -12.65 -5.81 9.84
C TRP A 21 -11.69 -6.91 10.25
N LYS A 22 -11.86 -8.08 9.62
CA LYS A 22 -10.94 -9.18 9.83
C LYS A 22 -9.77 -9.04 8.87
N VAL A 23 -8.65 -8.52 9.36
CA VAL A 23 -7.36 -8.64 8.66
C VAL A 23 -6.95 -10.10 8.69
N THR A 24 -6.63 -10.67 7.52
CA THR A 24 -6.34 -12.10 7.37
C THR A 24 -4.87 -12.40 7.11
N GLY A 25 -4.08 -11.42 6.65
CA GLY A 25 -2.68 -11.63 6.36
C GLY A 25 -1.95 -10.37 5.91
N LEU A 26 -0.62 -10.45 5.88
CA LEU A 26 0.25 -9.47 5.25
C LEU A 26 0.51 -9.94 3.82
N ASN A 27 -0.02 -9.21 2.84
CA ASN A 27 0.15 -9.54 1.44
C ASN A 27 1.60 -9.26 1.00
N HIS A 28 2.04 -8.02 1.18
CA HIS A 28 3.41 -7.62 0.87
C HIS A 28 3.86 -6.38 1.64
N VAL A 29 5.17 -6.16 1.65
CA VAL A 29 5.82 -4.91 2.04
C VAL A 29 6.43 -4.29 0.80
N ALA A 30 6.01 -3.08 0.45
CA ALA A 30 6.52 -2.37 -0.73
C ALA A 30 7.73 -1.52 -0.37
N MET A 31 8.80 -1.67 -1.14
CA MET A 31 10.04 -0.90 -1.02
C MET A 31 10.33 -0.18 -2.33
N VAL A 32 10.42 1.15 -2.26
CA VAL A 32 10.91 1.93 -3.39
C VAL A 32 12.42 1.82 -3.41
N VAL A 33 12.99 1.45 -4.56
CA VAL A 33 14.42 1.28 -4.77
C VAL A 33 14.88 2.11 -5.98
N PRO A 34 16.15 2.54 -6.03
CA PRO A 34 16.66 3.27 -7.19
C PRO A 34 16.70 2.44 -8.47
N ASP A 35 16.89 1.12 -8.32
CA ASP A 35 17.13 0.18 -9.40
C ASP A 35 16.62 -1.20 -8.97
N VAL A 36 15.53 -1.66 -9.60
CA VAL A 36 14.89 -2.94 -9.26
C VAL A 36 15.78 -4.13 -9.61
N GLU A 37 16.57 -4.07 -10.68
CA GLU A 37 17.43 -5.19 -11.08
C GLU A 37 18.56 -5.43 -10.08
N LYS A 38 19.20 -4.34 -9.62
CA LYS A 38 20.22 -4.41 -8.57
C LYS A 38 19.65 -4.86 -7.24
N ALA A 39 18.49 -4.34 -6.85
CA ALA A 39 17.82 -4.74 -5.62
C ALA A 39 17.43 -6.23 -5.67
N ALA A 40 16.80 -6.68 -6.76
CA ALA A 40 16.43 -8.08 -6.97
C ALA A 40 17.65 -9.01 -6.90
N THR A 41 18.75 -8.62 -7.54
CA THR A 41 20.03 -9.33 -7.50
C THR A 41 20.60 -9.42 -6.09
N PHE A 42 20.61 -8.31 -5.35
CA PHE A 42 21.05 -8.30 -3.95
C PHE A 42 20.25 -9.29 -3.10
N TYR A 43 18.92 -9.28 -3.20
CA TYR A 43 18.08 -10.18 -2.39
C TYR A 43 18.33 -11.65 -2.76
N ARG A 44 18.37 -11.96 -4.05
CA ARG A 44 18.63 -13.31 -4.57
C ARG A 44 19.99 -13.82 -4.09
N ASP A 45 21.05 -13.06 -4.29
CA ASP A 45 22.43 -13.53 -4.11
C ASP A 45 22.86 -13.49 -2.63
N THR A 46 22.30 -12.57 -1.83
CA THR A 46 22.65 -12.44 -0.39
C THR A 46 21.84 -13.40 0.47
N PHE A 47 20.54 -13.54 0.21
CA PHE A 47 19.65 -14.34 1.05
C PHE A 47 19.29 -15.71 0.44
N GLY A 48 19.64 -15.97 -0.82
CA GLY A 48 19.33 -17.23 -1.49
C GLY A 48 17.83 -17.46 -1.73
N VAL A 49 17.04 -16.40 -1.72
CA VAL A 49 15.57 -16.45 -1.86
C VAL A 49 15.15 -16.39 -3.33
N GLN A 50 13.95 -16.92 -3.61
CA GLN A 50 13.34 -16.78 -4.93
C GLN A 50 12.98 -15.31 -5.17
N VAL A 51 13.39 -14.79 -6.32
CA VAL A 51 13.05 -13.45 -6.80
C VAL A 51 12.55 -13.56 -8.25
N ASP A 52 11.43 -12.91 -8.54
CA ASP A 52 10.93 -12.82 -9.91
C ASP A 52 11.87 -12.00 -10.79
N LYS A 53 11.87 -12.29 -12.10
CA LYS A 53 12.52 -11.40 -13.06
C LYS A 53 11.82 -10.03 -13.02
N PRO A 54 12.56 -8.91 -12.91
CA PRO A 54 11.98 -7.58 -13.00
C PRO A 54 11.14 -7.41 -14.27
N PHE A 55 9.99 -6.74 -14.13
CA PHE A 55 9.09 -6.42 -15.23
C PHE A 55 8.53 -5.00 -15.10
N THR A 56 8.02 -4.46 -16.20
CA THR A 56 7.45 -3.11 -16.23
C THR A 56 5.93 -3.18 -16.08
N ALA A 57 5.41 -2.48 -15.08
CA ALA A 57 3.98 -2.29 -14.85
C ALA A 57 3.55 -0.90 -15.33
N GLU A 58 3.44 -0.73 -16.65
CA GLU A 58 3.17 0.55 -17.33
C GLU A 58 1.94 1.28 -16.75
N ALA A 59 0.85 0.57 -16.50
CA ALA A 59 -0.38 1.15 -15.93
C ALA A 59 -0.20 1.77 -14.54
N HIS A 60 0.87 1.39 -13.84
CA HIS A 60 1.22 1.88 -12.51
C HIS A 60 2.46 2.79 -12.51
N GLY A 61 3.10 3.00 -13.67
CA GLY A 61 4.27 3.86 -13.80
C GLY A 61 5.51 3.34 -13.05
N VAL A 62 5.64 2.02 -12.84
CA VAL A 62 6.74 1.43 -12.06
C VAL A 62 7.32 0.17 -12.71
N HIS A 63 8.63 -0.04 -12.52
CA HIS A 63 9.24 -1.36 -12.64
C HIS A 63 9.07 -2.11 -11.31
N VAL A 64 8.87 -3.42 -11.38
CA VAL A 64 8.51 -4.26 -10.23
C VAL A 64 9.33 -5.55 -10.23
N ALA A 65 9.74 -6.01 -9.05
CA ALA A 65 10.15 -7.39 -8.81
C ALA A 65 9.62 -7.86 -7.45
N PHE A 66 9.25 -9.14 -7.37
CA PHE A 66 8.80 -9.75 -6.12
C PHE A 66 9.89 -10.65 -5.53
N VAL A 67 10.17 -10.44 -4.25
CA VAL A 67 11.04 -11.30 -3.44
C VAL A 67 10.14 -12.14 -2.53
N TYR A 68 10.23 -13.47 -2.64
CA TYR A 68 9.35 -14.39 -1.93
C TYR A 68 9.95 -14.81 -0.58
N MET A 69 9.21 -14.56 0.50
CA MET A 69 9.65 -14.77 1.89
C MET A 69 8.74 -15.78 2.62
N GLY A 70 8.32 -16.83 1.93
CA GLY A 70 7.42 -17.85 2.48
C GLY A 70 5.98 -17.36 2.55
N ASN A 71 5.56 -16.80 3.69
CA ASN A 71 4.17 -16.39 3.94
C ASN A 71 3.82 -14.98 3.43
N THR A 72 4.81 -14.22 2.96
CA THR A 72 4.63 -12.86 2.42
C THR A 72 5.68 -12.55 1.35
N LYS A 73 5.62 -11.35 0.79
CA LYS A 73 6.53 -10.87 -0.26
C LYS A 73 7.08 -9.49 0.05
N ILE A 74 8.28 -9.21 -0.44
CA ILE A 74 8.74 -7.83 -0.61
C ILE A 74 8.49 -7.47 -2.07
N GLU A 75 7.77 -6.38 -2.29
CA GLU A 75 7.56 -5.79 -3.61
C GLU A 75 8.58 -4.66 -3.80
N LEU A 76 9.56 -4.89 -4.67
CA LEU A 76 10.55 -3.90 -5.04
C LEU A 76 10.00 -3.07 -6.19
N ILE A 77 9.95 -1.75 -6.03
CA ILE A 77 9.44 -0.84 -7.06
C ILE A 77 10.45 0.27 -7.37
N SER A 78 10.64 0.59 -8.65
CA SER A 78 11.35 1.80 -9.08
C SER A 78 10.51 2.56 -10.10
N PRO A 79 10.65 3.89 -10.18
CA PRO A 79 9.93 4.66 -11.18
C PRO A 79 10.36 4.26 -12.61
N ILE A 80 9.42 4.26 -13.56
CA ILE A 80 9.75 4.18 -15.00
C ILE A 80 10.32 5.52 -15.47
N ASP A 81 9.71 6.62 -15.02
CA ASP A 81 10.05 8.01 -15.38
C ASP A 81 9.72 8.99 -14.23
N GLU A 82 9.95 10.29 -14.46
CA GLU A 82 9.64 11.35 -13.48
C GLU A 82 8.14 11.51 -13.13
N HIS A 83 7.22 10.95 -13.93
CA HIS A 83 5.78 11.02 -13.70
C HIS A 83 5.26 9.88 -12.82
N SER A 84 6.11 8.90 -12.52
CA SER A 84 5.80 7.80 -11.63
C SER A 84 5.30 8.27 -10.25
N PRO A 85 4.30 7.59 -9.65
CA PRO A 85 3.80 7.95 -8.33
C PRO A 85 4.86 7.88 -7.22
N VAL A 86 5.94 7.13 -7.45
CA VAL A 86 7.05 6.97 -6.48
C VAL A 86 8.28 7.82 -6.79
N ALA A 87 8.27 8.61 -7.88
CA ALA A 87 9.40 9.45 -8.26
C ALA A 87 9.78 10.44 -7.14
N LYS A 88 8.80 11.17 -6.60
CA LYS A 88 9.01 12.11 -5.48
C LYS A 88 9.49 11.44 -4.20
N PHE A 89 9.10 10.19 -3.96
CA PHE A 89 9.58 9.43 -2.80
C PHE A 89 11.08 9.16 -2.95
N LEU A 90 11.50 8.68 -4.12
CA LEU A 90 12.91 8.39 -4.41
C LEU A 90 13.76 9.66 -4.48
N GLU A 91 13.19 10.79 -4.92
CA GLU A 91 13.86 12.09 -4.86
C GLU A 91 14.26 12.48 -3.44
N ARG A 92 13.36 12.25 -2.47
CA ARG A 92 13.58 12.53 -1.05
C ARG A 92 14.46 11.47 -0.37
N ASN A 93 14.35 10.22 -0.82
CA ASN A 93 15.04 9.06 -0.27
C ASN A 93 15.92 8.44 -1.35
N LYS A 94 17.09 9.06 -1.62
CA LYS A 94 17.95 8.69 -2.75
C LYS A 94 18.42 7.22 -2.74
N SER A 95 18.49 6.60 -1.56
CA SER A 95 18.86 5.19 -1.39
C SER A 95 17.67 4.23 -1.41
N GLY A 96 16.45 4.73 -1.64
CA GLY A 96 15.22 3.97 -1.50
C GLY A 96 14.72 3.89 -0.05
N GLY A 97 13.71 3.07 0.18
CA GLY A 97 13.13 2.85 1.51
C GLY A 97 11.78 2.11 1.50
N LEU A 98 11.30 1.80 2.70
CA LEU A 98 9.95 1.26 2.91
C LEU A 98 8.90 2.30 2.52
N HIS A 99 7.94 1.90 1.69
CA HIS A 99 6.93 2.79 1.14
C HIS A 99 5.54 2.53 1.75
N HIS A 100 5.10 1.27 1.75
CA HIS A 100 3.85 0.88 2.41
C HIS A 100 3.83 -0.62 2.76
N ILE A 101 2.81 -0.99 3.53
CA ILE A 101 2.43 -2.38 3.78
C ILE A 101 1.04 -2.62 3.18
N CYS A 102 0.84 -3.79 2.58
CA CYS A 102 -0.45 -4.21 2.06
C CYS A 102 -0.98 -5.38 2.89
N VAL A 103 -2.19 -5.24 3.42
CA VAL A 103 -2.84 -6.25 4.25
C VAL A 103 -4.09 -6.79 3.56
N GLU A 104 -4.32 -8.08 3.74
CA GLU A 104 -5.53 -8.75 3.27
C GLU A 104 -6.64 -8.62 4.30
N SER A 105 -7.88 -8.54 3.83
CA SER A 105 -9.05 -8.37 4.68
C SER A 105 -10.27 -9.07 4.13
N VAL A 106 -11.15 -9.50 5.04
CA VAL A 106 -12.46 -10.09 4.70
C VAL A 106 -13.58 -9.37 5.47
N PRO A 107 -14.62 -8.85 4.77
CA PRO A 107 -14.71 -8.75 3.30
C PRO A 107 -13.66 -7.78 2.71
N PRO A 108 -13.40 -7.81 1.39
CA PRO A 108 -12.50 -6.86 0.76
C PRO A 108 -12.92 -5.42 1.06
N LEU A 109 -12.01 -4.63 1.61
CA LEU A 109 -12.28 -3.23 1.91
C LEU A 109 -12.33 -2.43 0.61
N SER A 110 -13.44 -1.73 0.37
CA SER A 110 -13.41 -0.64 -0.58
C SER A 110 -12.62 0.52 0.04
N ILE A 111 -11.81 1.22 -0.76
CA ILE A 111 -11.09 2.44 -0.36
C ILE A 111 -12.06 3.44 0.31
N VAL A 112 -13.29 3.52 -0.18
CA VAL A 112 -14.36 4.35 0.37
C VAL A 112 -14.71 3.93 1.80
N SER A 113 -14.85 2.64 2.07
CA SER A 113 -15.18 2.14 3.41
C SER A 113 -14.04 2.36 4.42
N LEU A 114 -12.78 2.25 3.99
CA LEU A 114 -11.62 2.53 4.84
C LEU A 114 -11.49 4.02 5.17
N ILE A 115 -11.60 4.88 4.16
CA ILE A 115 -11.53 6.35 4.34
C ILE A 115 -12.69 6.84 5.21
N GLN A 116 -13.91 6.37 4.97
CA GLN A 116 -15.07 6.72 5.79
C GLN A 116 -14.81 6.34 7.25
N GLN A 117 -14.30 5.14 7.53
CA GLN A 117 -14.04 4.75 8.90
C GLN A 117 -12.87 5.49 9.55
N LEU A 118 -11.75 5.72 8.86
CA LEU A 118 -10.64 6.50 9.43
C LEU A 118 -11.06 7.94 9.77
N VAL A 119 -11.88 8.56 8.93
CA VAL A 119 -12.42 9.91 9.20
C VAL A 119 -13.42 9.92 10.37
N LEU A 120 -14.16 8.82 10.57
CA LEU A 120 -15.19 8.72 11.62
C LEU A 120 -14.67 8.18 12.96
N TRP A 121 -13.59 7.40 12.95
CA TRP A 121 -12.96 6.83 14.14
C TRP A 121 -11.77 7.64 14.66
N TRP A 122 -11.27 8.64 13.92
CA TRP A 122 -10.23 9.53 14.45
C TRP A 122 -10.79 10.30 15.65
N PRO A 123 -10.33 10.04 16.88
CA PRO A 123 -10.83 10.76 18.04
C PRO A 123 -10.46 12.24 17.87
N ALA A 124 -11.43 13.14 18.06
CA ALA A 124 -11.18 14.57 18.09
C ALA A 124 -10.16 14.98 19.19
N SER A 125 -9.79 14.06 20.09
CA SER A 125 -8.79 14.24 21.14
C SER A 125 -7.33 14.09 20.66
N VAL A 126 -7.08 13.94 19.36
CA VAL A 126 -5.72 13.85 18.77
C VAL A 126 -5.35 15.16 18.04
N TYR A 127 -6.10 16.24 18.25
CA TYR A 127 -5.69 17.62 17.92
C TYR A 127 -5.56 18.45 19.20
#